data_AF-A0A2E9K0N2-F1
#
_entry.id   AF-A0A2E9K0N2-F1
#
_cell.length_a   1.000
_cell.length_b   1.000
_cell.length_c   1.000
_cell.angle_alpha   90.00
_cell.angle_beta   90.00
_cell.angle_gamma   90.00
#
_symmetry.space_group_name_H-M   'P 1'
#
loop_
_entity.id
_entity.type
_entity.pdbx_description
1 polymer ?
#
loop_
_entity_poly.entity_id
_entity_poly.type
_entity_poly.pdbx_seq_one_letter_code
_entity_poly.pdbx_strand_id
1 'polypeptide(L)'
;MQVLKNYYKNQKFVDIAISLLILAFGISFYFSISMAIADTGAYEKINLLFDYDVPWYLDVLGRAPESWNVLEPMSRETIWLKHPLIYLFYWIGLPLKLFGLTEVESAIALVSTASGCTLVLIYNISRVIGSNSIFSIAVTSLYAFSGSTLLTAGMPEAYPLVILFAVAQIQVLVLAVYKSYYVPLWVRSFLGVMGAGTTLFFFAFFVLIEIAIHFEKNGRHFDLTQLIKVDFRRNIAWFMFLFSIVFIIVYWKSLGSVLHDPFQTAKKVVWAVNQNGDKQNILVVLKSFFVYPFILSNPEVFVFGKEKIIDYRSFNYDFLQVMVWLCFLSLIFYGYVKTFKENITLLSVILIWFVFVVLFHLQYQYRGSIFMYAPHHWFLTVIPLMILGKERSSQKKIFILLLLLLIIVILYASNLTVSFPRLMNLVHSYNT
;
A
#
# COMPACT_ATOMS: atom_id res chain seq x y z
N MET A 1 17.20 -20.03 12.50
CA MET A 1 18.25 -19.18 11.86
C MET A 1 18.94 -19.86 10.67
N GLN A 2 19.41 -21.10 10.81
CA GLN A 2 20.25 -21.79 9.81
C GLN A 2 19.61 -21.94 8.42
N VAL A 3 18.31 -22.24 8.31
CA VAL A 3 17.56 -22.26 7.04
C VAL A 3 17.62 -20.91 6.32
N LEU A 4 17.41 -19.80 7.05
CA LEU A 4 17.50 -18.45 6.50
C LEU A 4 18.94 -18.14 6.03
N LYS A 5 19.94 -18.53 6.82
CA LYS A 5 21.37 -18.38 6.47
C LYS A 5 21.74 -19.15 5.20
N ASN A 6 21.10 -20.29 4.94
CA ASN A 6 21.27 -21.06 3.70
C ASN A 6 20.46 -20.47 2.52
N TYR A 7 19.27 -19.92 2.75
CA TYR A 7 18.50 -19.23 1.71
C TYR A 7 19.24 -17.99 1.20
N TYR A 8 19.72 -17.12 2.10
CA TYR A 8 20.49 -15.93 1.72
C TYR A 8 21.92 -16.24 1.26
N LYS A 9 22.59 -17.31 1.75
CA LYS A 9 23.84 -17.81 1.13
C LYS A 9 23.67 -18.14 -0.36
N ASN A 10 22.47 -18.59 -0.74
CA ASN A 10 22.14 -19.02 -2.10
C ASN A 10 21.39 -17.96 -2.91
N GLN A 11 21.09 -16.77 -2.35
CA GLN A 11 20.86 -15.61 -3.18
C GLN A 11 22.18 -15.31 -3.91
N LYS A 12 22.15 -15.35 -5.24
CA LYS A 12 23.30 -14.93 -6.03
C LYS A 12 23.54 -13.45 -5.74
N PHE A 13 24.80 -13.02 -5.69
CA PHE A 13 25.20 -11.62 -5.55
C PHE A 13 24.41 -10.69 -6.50
N VAL A 14 24.11 -11.18 -7.70
CA VAL A 14 23.22 -10.56 -8.71
C VAL A 14 21.83 -10.19 -8.17
N ASP A 15 21.13 -11.06 -7.42
CA ASP A 15 19.78 -10.76 -6.89
C ASP A 15 19.83 -9.71 -5.77
N ILE A 16 20.96 -9.61 -5.03
CA ILE A 16 21.21 -8.55 -4.04
C ILE A 16 21.51 -7.22 -4.75
N ALA A 17 22.39 -7.24 -5.76
CA ALA A 17 22.72 -6.06 -6.56
C ALA A 17 21.48 -5.49 -7.28
N ILE A 18 20.64 -6.36 -7.86
CA ILE A 18 19.34 -5.95 -8.45
C ILE A 18 18.42 -5.36 -7.37
N SER A 19 18.36 -5.94 -6.17
CA SER A 19 17.56 -5.38 -5.07
C SER A 19 18.03 -3.97 -4.67
N LEU A 20 19.34 -3.73 -4.60
CA LEU A 20 19.90 -2.41 -4.30
C LEU A 20 19.66 -1.40 -5.44
N LEU A 21 19.78 -1.81 -6.70
CA LEU A 21 19.45 -0.98 -7.86
C LEU A 21 17.96 -0.63 -7.91
N ILE A 22 17.07 -1.58 -7.60
CA ILE A 22 15.61 -1.35 -7.49
C ILE A 22 15.29 -0.38 -6.34
N LEU A 23 16.00 -0.49 -5.21
CA LEU A 23 15.83 0.43 -4.07
C LEU A 23 16.24 1.86 -4.44
N ALA A 24 17.46 2.03 -4.97
CA ALA A 24 17.98 3.34 -5.38
C ALA A 24 17.14 3.97 -6.49
N PHE A 25 16.77 3.20 -7.52
CA PHE A 25 15.87 3.65 -8.58
C PHE A 25 14.51 4.07 -8.01
N GLY A 26 13.87 3.23 -7.18
CA GLY A 26 12.57 3.54 -6.61
C GLY A 26 12.57 4.80 -5.75
N ILE A 27 13.58 4.96 -4.89
CA ILE A 27 13.74 6.17 -4.08
C ILE A 27 13.90 7.40 -4.98
N SER A 28 14.88 7.41 -5.88
CA SER A 28 15.14 8.58 -6.74
C SER A 28 13.96 8.90 -7.67
N PHE A 29 13.34 7.89 -8.28
CA PHE A 29 12.24 8.07 -9.23
C PHE A 29 10.99 8.67 -8.57
N TYR A 30 10.57 8.12 -7.41
CA TYR A 30 9.42 8.67 -6.69
C TYR A 30 9.74 10.01 -6.04
N PHE A 31 10.97 10.22 -5.54
CA PHE A 31 11.38 11.51 -4.99
C PHE A 31 11.30 12.60 -6.07
N SER A 32 11.83 12.36 -7.27
CA SER A 32 11.72 13.31 -8.39
C SER A 32 10.28 13.57 -8.83
N ILE A 33 9.41 12.57 -8.84
CA ILE A 33 7.99 12.75 -9.15
C ILE A 33 7.29 13.62 -8.10
N SER A 34 7.47 13.32 -6.82
CA SER A 34 6.83 14.06 -5.73
C SER A 34 7.36 15.48 -5.58
N MET A 35 8.66 15.70 -5.82
CA MET A 35 9.23 17.06 -5.85
C MET A 35 8.67 17.87 -7.02
N ALA A 36 8.59 17.29 -8.22
CA ALA A 36 7.96 17.98 -9.36
C ALA A 36 6.49 18.37 -9.07
N ILE A 37 5.74 17.54 -8.32
CA ILE A 37 4.41 17.90 -7.82
C ILE A 37 4.49 19.00 -6.76
N ALA A 38 5.41 18.92 -5.80
CA ALA A 38 5.62 19.96 -4.77
C ALA A 38 5.89 21.34 -5.38
N ASP A 39 6.72 21.40 -6.43
CA ASP A 39 7.09 22.62 -7.17
C ASP A 39 5.88 23.35 -7.81
N THR A 40 4.72 22.69 -7.93
CA THR A 40 3.46 23.33 -8.37
C THR A 40 2.65 23.98 -7.24
N GLY A 41 3.19 24.01 -6.01
CA GLY A 41 2.49 24.46 -4.79
C GLY A 41 1.52 23.42 -4.22
N ALA A 42 1.62 22.16 -4.65
CA ALA A 42 0.61 21.11 -4.38
C ALA A 42 0.39 20.76 -2.89
N TYR A 43 1.35 21.14 -2.03
CA TYR A 43 1.37 20.84 -0.60
C TYR A 43 1.44 22.11 0.27
N GLU A 44 1.22 23.30 -0.32
CA GLU A 44 1.12 24.57 0.41
C GLU A 44 -0.26 24.80 1.06
N LYS A 45 -1.26 24.03 0.64
CA LYS A 45 -2.66 24.08 1.08
C LYS A 45 -3.07 22.66 1.45
N ILE A 46 -3.82 22.49 2.54
CA ILE A 46 -4.34 21.18 2.99
C ILE A 46 -5.04 20.49 1.82
N ASN A 47 -4.47 19.37 1.37
CA ASN A 47 -4.83 18.81 0.08
C ASN A 47 -6.07 17.89 0.16
N LEU A 48 -7.25 18.48 -0.08
CA LEU A 48 -8.58 17.83 -0.01
C LEU A 48 -8.86 16.78 -1.11
N LEU A 49 -7.88 16.43 -1.95
CA LEU A 49 -7.92 15.17 -2.71
C LEU A 49 -7.85 13.95 -1.79
N PHE A 50 -7.18 14.08 -0.64
CA PHE A 50 -6.61 12.95 0.09
C PHE A 50 -7.28 12.73 1.44
N ASP A 51 -7.03 11.57 2.06
CA ASP A 51 -7.42 11.37 3.46
C ASP A 51 -6.46 12.13 4.39
N TYR A 52 -5.15 12.18 4.06
CA TYR A 52 -4.10 12.75 4.92
C TYR A 52 -2.93 13.43 4.19
N ASP A 53 -2.68 14.68 4.54
CA ASP A 53 -1.53 15.50 4.10
C ASP A 53 -0.32 15.31 5.05
N VAL A 54 0.62 14.40 4.73
CA VAL A 54 1.75 14.08 5.63
C VAL A 54 2.69 15.28 5.87
N PRO A 55 3.03 16.13 4.88
CA PRO A 55 3.75 17.39 5.13
C PRO A 55 3.11 18.23 6.24
N TRP A 56 1.79 18.42 6.20
CA TRP A 56 1.06 19.16 7.24
C TRP A 56 1.15 18.49 8.63
N TYR A 57 1.21 17.16 8.71
CA TYR A 57 1.47 16.47 9.98
C TYR A 57 2.92 16.62 10.48
N LEU A 58 3.92 16.64 9.60
CA LEU A 58 5.32 16.90 9.98
C LEU A 58 5.56 18.38 10.39
N ASP A 59 4.67 19.27 9.98
CA ASP A 59 4.59 20.66 10.40
C ASP A 59 3.93 20.79 11.77
N VAL A 60 2.66 20.40 11.88
CA VAL A 60 1.82 20.60 13.08
C VAL A 60 2.25 19.76 14.29
N LEU A 61 3.00 18.67 14.09
CA LEU A 61 3.60 17.88 15.19
C LEU A 61 5.02 18.33 15.57
N GLY A 62 5.65 19.21 14.77
CA GLY A 62 7.02 19.66 14.97
C GLY A 62 7.19 21.15 15.26
N ARG A 63 6.21 21.99 14.92
CA ARG A 63 6.27 23.44 15.16
C ARG A 63 5.51 23.83 16.42
N ALA A 64 6.29 24.20 17.44
CA ALA A 64 5.99 25.39 18.22
C ALA A 64 6.02 26.63 17.27
N PRO A 65 4.98 27.47 17.20
CA PRO A 65 5.05 28.73 16.44
C PRO A 65 5.51 29.92 17.34
N GLU A 66 5.32 31.15 16.88
CA GLU A 66 5.77 32.43 17.49
C GLU A 66 5.48 32.68 18.99
N SER A 67 4.41 33.30 19.53
CA SER A 67 3.01 33.54 19.15
C SER A 67 2.29 32.28 18.66
N TRP A 68 1.25 31.83 19.36
CA TRP A 68 0.80 30.42 19.42
C TRP A 68 1.80 29.50 20.15
N ASN A 69 3.10 29.77 20.01
CA ASN A 69 4.18 29.55 20.98
C ASN A 69 4.52 28.08 21.34
N VAL A 70 5.17 27.84 22.50
CA VAL A 70 5.94 26.63 22.81
C VAL A 70 5.03 25.41 22.99
N LEU A 71 5.14 24.49 22.04
CA LEU A 71 4.33 23.28 21.95
C LEU A 71 5.25 22.07 21.68
N GLU A 72 5.48 21.27 22.72
CA GLU A 72 6.16 19.97 22.60
C GLU A 72 5.46 19.06 21.55
N PRO A 73 6.16 18.08 20.94
CA PRO A 73 5.51 17.04 20.15
C PRO A 73 4.37 16.38 20.94
N MET A 74 3.21 16.22 20.30
CA MET A 74 1.94 15.82 20.95
C MET A 74 1.37 16.83 21.97
N SER A 75 1.66 18.13 21.88
CA SER A 75 1.09 19.17 22.75
C SER A 75 -0.43 19.27 22.71
N ARG A 76 -1.03 19.24 21.52
CA ARG A 76 -2.48 19.22 21.27
C ARG A 76 -3.07 17.83 21.60
N GLU A 77 -4.38 17.76 21.85
CA GLU A 77 -5.09 16.47 21.75
C GLU A 77 -4.81 15.85 20.37
N THR A 78 -4.52 14.54 20.32
CA THR A 78 -4.45 13.85 19.03
C THR A 78 -5.84 13.82 18.41
N ILE A 79 -5.97 14.47 17.25
CA ILE A 79 -7.20 14.44 16.46
C ILE A 79 -7.59 12.97 16.22
N TRP A 80 -8.89 12.67 16.24
CA TRP A 80 -9.40 11.30 16.10
C TRP A 80 -9.37 10.81 14.64
N LEU A 81 -8.15 10.52 14.16
CA LEU A 81 -7.87 10.16 12.77
C LEU A 81 -8.14 8.68 12.44
N LYS A 82 -8.44 8.43 11.15
CA LYS A 82 -8.58 7.11 10.50
C LYS A 82 -7.28 6.29 10.53
N HIS A 83 -6.12 6.95 10.65
CA HIS A 83 -4.79 6.36 10.52
C HIS A 83 -3.93 6.54 11.78
N PRO A 84 -4.20 5.80 12.88
CA PRO A 84 -3.61 6.09 14.19
C PRO A 84 -2.08 6.03 14.29
N LEU A 85 -1.37 5.38 13.35
CA LEU A 85 0.09 5.34 13.35
C LEU A 85 0.77 6.36 12.43
N ILE A 86 0.02 7.24 11.77
CA ILE A 86 0.59 8.35 10.99
C ILE A 86 1.48 9.27 11.87
N TYR A 87 1.12 9.40 13.15
CA TYR A 87 1.87 10.14 14.17
C TYR A 87 3.29 9.58 14.43
N LEU A 88 3.56 8.30 14.15
CA LEU A 88 4.91 7.75 14.26
C LEU A 88 5.85 8.33 13.20
N PHE A 89 5.32 8.73 12.05
CA PHE A 89 6.12 9.23 10.93
C PHE A 89 6.79 10.57 11.25
N TYR A 90 6.26 11.33 12.23
CA TYR A 90 6.97 12.48 12.81
C TYR A 90 8.35 12.10 13.35
N TRP A 91 8.44 11.02 14.14
CA TRP A 91 9.71 10.56 14.72
C TRP A 91 10.68 9.98 13.70
N ILE A 92 10.20 9.54 12.53
CA ILE A 92 11.02 9.07 11.41
C ILE A 92 11.47 10.26 10.53
N GLY A 93 10.64 11.28 10.37
CA GLY A 93 10.96 12.52 9.65
C GLY A 93 11.83 13.50 10.44
N LEU A 94 11.79 13.50 11.77
CA LEU A 94 12.56 14.42 12.62
C LEU A 94 14.09 14.37 12.35
N PRO A 95 14.75 13.20 12.20
CA PRO A 95 16.14 13.15 11.74
C PRO A 95 16.38 13.84 10.38
N LEU A 96 15.45 13.72 9.43
CA LEU A 96 15.57 14.36 8.12
C LEU A 96 15.48 15.89 8.24
N LYS A 97 14.58 16.40 9.08
CA LYS A 97 14.50 17.84 9.43
C LYS A 97 15.79 18.33 10.11
N LEU A 98 16.39 17.51 10.98
CA LEU A 98 17.68 17.83 11.62
C LEU A 98 18.88 17.83 10.64
N PHE A 99 18.75 17.18 9.48
CA PHE A 99 19.71 17.31 8.36
C PHE A 99 19.37 18.46 7.40
N GLY A 100 18.39 19.31 7.72
CA GLY A 100 18.07 20.54 6.99
C GLY A 100 16.99 20.41 5.92
N LEU A 101 16.32 19.26 5.80
CA LEU A 101 15.17 19.11 4.89
C LEU A 101 13.90 19.76 5.47
N THR A 102 13.10 20.37 4.61
CA THR A 102 11.76 20.87 4.97
C THR A 102 10.81 19.75 5.39
N GLU A 103 9.66 20.11 5.96
CA GLU A 103 8.54 19.20 6.23
C GLU A 103 8.09 18.45 4.96
N VAL A 104 8.01 19.14 3.82
CA VAL A 104 7.59 18.58 2.53
C VAL A 104 8.62 17.56 2.03
N GLU A 105 9.90 17.95 1.95
CA GLU A 105 10.98 17.06 1.51
C GLU A 105 11.16 15.85 2.43
N SER A 106 10.98 16.03 3.74
CA SER A 106 11.03 14.95 4.73
C SER A 106 9.90 13.94 4.55
N ALA A 107 8.67 14.41 4.28
CA ALA A 107 7.52 13.55 3.98
C ALA A 107 7.72 12.79 2.66
N ILE A 108 8.20 13.48 1.63
CA ILE A 108 8.51 12.91 0.31
C ILE A 108 9.60 11.84 0.45
N ALA A 109 10.73 12.14 1.09
CA ALA A 109 11.82 11.19 1.30
C ALA A 109 11.36 9.92 2.04
N LEU A 110 10.50 10.05 3.06
CA LEU A 110 9.91 8.91 3.76
C LEU A 110 9.03 8.07 2.84
N VAL A 111 8.14 8.70 2.07
CA VAL A 111 7.21 8.01 1.14
C VAL A 111 7.95 7.36 -0.03
N SER A 112 8.91 8.02 -0.65
CA SER A 112 9.75 7.45 -1.71
C SER A 112 10.59 6.28 -1.17
N THR A 113 11.05 6.34 0.09
CA THR A 113 11.72 5.22 0.77
C THR A 113 10.77 4.04 1.03
N ALA A 114 9.54 4.29 1.47
CA ALA A 114 8.54 3.23 1.65
C ALA A 114 8.20 2.55 0.31
N SER A 115 7.99 3.32 -0.75
CA SER A 115 7.70 2.82 -2.10
C SER A 115 8.90 2.07 -2.70
N GLY A 116 10.12 2.58 -2.57
CA GLY A 116 11.35 1.89 -2.98
C GLY A 116 11.54 0.54 -2.27
N CYS A 117 11.37 0.51 -0.93
CA CYS A 117 11.35 -0.73 -0.16
C CYS A 117 10.26 -1.70 -0.64
N THR A 118 9.09 -1.18 -1.04
CA THR A 118 7.98 -1.97 -1.58
C THR A 118 8.33 -2.61 -2.93
N LEU A 119 9.04 -1.89 -3.82
CA LEU A 119 9.58 -2.48 -5.06
C LEU A 119 10.52 -3.66 -4.76
N VAL A 120 11.42 -3.50 -3.79
CA VAL A 120 12.36 -4.55 -3.37
C VAL A 120 11.63 -5.77 -2.81
N LEU A 121 10.57 -5.59 -2.03
CA LEU A 121 9.77 -6.70 -1.54
C LEU A 121 9.02 -7.42 -2.68
N ILE A 122 8.42 -6.69 -3.63
CA ILE A 122 7.74 -7.27 -4.80
C ILE A 122 8.69 -8.08 -5.68
N TYR A 123 9.90 -7.56 -5.92
CA TYR A 123 10.98 -8.31 -6.55
C TYR A 123 11.29 -9.60 -5.77
N ASN A 124 11.54 -9.49 -4.46
CA ASN A 124 11.90 -10.63 -3.63
C ASN A 124 10.79 -11.67 -3.48
N ILE A 125 9.51 -11.29 -3.44
CA ILE A 125 8.36 -12.22 -3.49
C ILE A 125 8.43 -13.06 -4.76
N SER A 126 8.67 -12.43 -5.91
CA SER A 126 8.85 -13.13 -7.20
C SER A 126 10.08 -14.06 -7.18
N ARG A 127 11.20 -13.64 -6.56
CA ARG A 127 12.39 -14.52 -6.35
C ARG A 127 12.08 -15.71 -5.44
N VAL A 128 11.31 -15.52 -4.36
CA VAL A 128 10.92 -16.60 -3.42
C VAL A 128 9.97 -17.60 -4.09
N ILE A 129 9.00 -17.14 -4.87
CA ILE A 129 8.07 -17.98 -5.65
C ILE A 129 8.83 -18.88 -6.66
N GLY A 130 9.98 -18.41 -7.15
CA GLY A 130 10.84 -19.16 -8.07
C GLY A 130 10.73 -18.72 -9.53
N SER A 131 10.33 -17.47 -9.79
CA SER A 131 10.54 -16.83 -11.09
C SER A 131 12.03 -16.72 -11.43
N ASN A 132 12.38 -16.27 -12.65
CA ASN A 132 13.75 -15.83 -12.97
C ASN A 132 13.88 -14.31 -12.77
N SER A 133 15.10 -13.81 -12.58
CA SER A 133 15.34 -12.40 -12.22
C SER A 133 14.81 -11.42 -13.28
N ILE A 134 14.78 -11.79 -14.57
CA ILE A 134 14.17 -10.99 -15.66
C ILE A 134 12.65 -10.84 -15.46
N PHE A 135 11.93 -11.94 -15.21
CA PHE A 135 10.49 -11.89 -14.94
C PHE A 135 10.20 -11.13 -13.63
N SER A 136 11.03 -11.31 -12.61
CA SER A 136 10.92 -10.57 -11.34
C SER A 136 11.15 -9.07 -11.52
N ILE A 137 12.12 -8.65 -12.35
CA ILE A 137 12.28 -7.23 -12.75
C ILE A 137 11.01 -6.75 -13.46
N ALA A 138 10.54 -7.46 -14.49
CA ALA A 138 9.37 -7.05 -15.27
C ALA A 138 8.12 -6.85 -14.40
N VAL A 139 7.77 -7.80 -13.51
CA VAL A 139 6.63 -7.62 -12.59
C VAL A 139 6.85 -6.46 -11.61
N THR A 140 8.09 -6.21 -11.19
CA THR A 140 8.41 -5.07 -10.31
C THR A 140 8.27 -3.74 -11.06
N SER A 141 8.71 -3.65 -12.32
CA SER A 141 8.51 -2.49 -13.20
C SER A 141 7.03 -2.26 -13.51
N LEU A 142 6.25 -3.32 -13.73
CA LEU A 142 4.79 -3.20 -13.91
C LEU A 142 4.13 -2.54 -12.70
N TYR A 143 4.53 -2.89 -11.47
CA TYR A 143 4.08 -2.18 -10.27
C TYR A 143 4.60 -0.75 -10.23
N ALA A 144 5.91 -0.57 -10.46
CA ALA A 144 6.56 0.72 -10.28
C ALA A 144 5.95 1.84 -11.13
N PHE A 145 5.47 1.50 -12.33
CA PHE A 145 4.87 2.42 -13.30
C PHE A 145 3.35 2.29 -13.43
N SER A 146 2.70 1.62 -12.48
CA SER A 146 1.25 1.47 -12.43
C SER A 146 0.57 2.76 -11.93
N GLY A 147 -0.63 3.05 -12.43
CA GLY A 147 -1.33 4.32 -12.15
C GLY A 147 -1.52 4.60 -10.65
N SER A 148 -1.93 3.57 -9.89
CA SER A 148 -2.11 3.72 -8.43
C SER A 148 -0.80 3.87 -7.65
N THR A 149 0.30 3.27 -8.12
CA THR A 149 1.62 3.43 -7.48
C THR A 149 2.25 4.76 -7.84
N LEU A 150 2.12 5.23 -9.08
CA LEU A 150 2.60 6.56 -9.49
C LEU A 150 1.87 7.69 -8.75
N LEU A 151 0.56 7.56 -8.48
CA LEU A 151 -0.14 8.47 -7.56
C LEU A 151 0.36 8.30 -6.12
N THR A 152 0.16 7.13 -5.51
CA THR A 152 0.40 6.99 -4.06
C THR A 152 1.86 7.19 -3.67
N ALA A 153 2.83 6.85 -4.51
CA ALA A 153 4.24 7.12 -4.25
C ALA A 153 4.68 8.53 -4.69
N GLY A 154 3.95 9.16 -5.61
CA GLY A 154 4.15 10.53 -6.07
C GLY A 154 3.48 11.59 -5.17
N MET A 155 2.67 11.17 -4.20
CA MET A 155 1.98 12.05 -3.25
C MET A 155 2.34 11.63 -1.82
N PRO A 156 2.83 12.54 -0.96
CA PRO A 156 3.28 12.22 0.39
C PRO A 156 2.08 12.00 1.34
N GLU A 157 1.52 10.78 1.29
CA GLU A 157 0.43 10.30 2.15
C GLU A 157 0.84 9.03 2.93
N ALA A 158 0.00 8.56 3.85
CA ALA A 158 0.22 7.33 4.61
C ALA A 158 0.12 6.03 3.77
N TYR A 159 -0.53 6.05 2.59
CA TYR A 159 -0.82 4.84 1.80
C TYR A 159 0.43 4.03 1.39
N PRO A 160 1.53 4.60 0.89
CA PRO A 160 2.80 3.90 0.66
C PRO A 160 3.29 3.06 1.84
N LEU A 161 3.08 3.54 3.06
CA LEU A 161 3.47 2.84 4.29
C LEU A 161 2.49 1.71 4.60
N VAL A 162 1.16 1.91 4.42
CA VAL A 162 0.17 0.81 4.44
C VAL A 162 0.59 -0.32 3.48
N ILE A 163 0.92 0.04 2.24
CA ILE A 163 1.24 -0.91 1.17
C ILE A 163 2.55 -1.64 1.48
N LEU A 164 3.59 -0.93 1.98
CA LEU A 164 4.84 -1.55 2.43
C LEU A 164 4.59 -2.65 3.46
N PHE A 165 3.79 -2.36 4.51
CA PHE A 165 3.51 -3.36 5.55
C PHE A 165 2.61 -4.50 5.05
N ALA A 166 1.66 -4.22 4.15
CA ALA A 166 0.84 -5.26 3.51
C ALA A 166 1.67 -6.19 2.60
N VAL A 167 2.58 -5.63 1.79
CA VAL A 167 3.50 -6.38 0.92
C VAL A 167 4.47 -7.19 1.77
N ALA A 168 4.94 -6.66 2.90
CA ALA A 168 5.75 -7.40 3.87
C ALA A 168 4.98 -8.58 4.50
N GLN A 169 3.70 -8.42 4.86
CA GLN A 169 2.87 -9.54 5.33
C GLN A 169 2.67 -10.62 4.26
N ILE A 170 2.51 -10.26 2.98
CA ILE A 170 2.47 -11.22 1.88
C ILE A 170 3.83 -11.93 1.69
N GLN A 171 4.96 -11.22 1.83
CA GLN A 171 6.28 -11.85 1.81
C GLN A 171 6.46 -12.86 2.97
N VAL A 172 5.88 -12.61 4.15
CA VAL A 172 5.83 -13.60 5.25
C VAL A 172 5.06 -14.86 4.82
N LEU A 173 3.84 -14.72 4.26
CA LEU A 173 3.05 -15.88 3.81
C LEU A 173 3.75 -16.63 2.68
N VAL A 174 4.34 -15.92 1.73
CA VAL A 174 5.07 -16.51 0.60
C VAL A 174 6.31 -17.28 1.09
N LEU A 175 7.04 -16.78 2.10
CA LEU A 175 8.13 -17.53 2.73
C LEU A 175 7.64 -18.81 3.44
N ALA A 176 6.47 -18.79 4.07
CA ALA A 176 5.87 -20.00 4.64
C ALA A 176 5.48 -21.01 3.55
N VAL A 177 4.69 -20.61 2.54
CA VAL A 177 4.18 -21.48 1.46
C VAL A 177 5.32 -22.03 0.58
N TYR A 178 6.30 -21.20 0.20
CA TYR A 178 7.31 -21.56 -0.82
C TYR A 178 8.67 -21.99 -0.27
N LYS A 179 8.94 -21.82 1.03
CA LYS A 179 10.23 -22.17 1.65
C LYS A 179 10.08 -22.89 2.99
N SER A 180 8.84 -23.17 3.42
CA SER A 180 8.51 -23.69 4.76
C SER A 180 9.15 -22.85 5.88
N TYR A 181 9.33 -21.55 5.64
CA TYR A 181 10.06 -20.67 6.54
C TYR A 181 9.12 -19.78 7.36
N TYR A 182 9.04 -20.09 8.65
CA TYR A 182 8.25 -19.37 9.63
C TYR A 182 9.05 -18.19 10.19
N VAL A 183 8.69 -16.99 9.73
CA VAL A 183 9.24 -15.70 10.20
C VAL A 183 8.96 -15.53 11.71
N PRO A 184 9.87 -14.92 12.51
CA PRO A 184 9.69 -14.82 13.95
C PRO A 184 8.40 -14.09 14.34
N LEU A 185 7.73 -14.61 15.36
CA LEU A 185 6.50 -14.10 15.99
C LEU A 185 6.45 -12.56 16.08
N TRP A 186 7.46 -11.95 16.71
CA TRP A 186 7.48 -10.49 16.94
C TRP A 186 7.51 -9.68 15.64
N VAL A 187 8.18 -10.18 14.58
CA VAL A 187 8.21 -9.51 13.27
C VAL A 187 6.82 -9.52 12.64
N ARG A 188 6.12 -10.67 12.70
CA ARG A 188 4.78 -10.82 12.13
C ARG A 188 3.77 -9.95 12.87
N SER A 189 3.79 -9.98 14.21
CA SER A 189 2.96 -9.09 15.04
C SER A 189 3.29 -7.61 14.79
N PHE A 190 4.57 -7.22 14.63
CA PHE A 190 4.96 -5.85 14.28
C PHE A 190 4.42 -5.43 12.91
N LEU A 191 4.60 -6.23 11.86
CA LEU A 191 4.05 -5.95 10.53
C LEU A 191 2.51 -5.88 10.54
N GLY A 192 1.87 -6.70 11.38
CA GLY A 192 0.44 -6.63 11.67
C GLY A 192 0.05 -5.29 12.29
N VAL A 193 0.71 -4.88 13.39
CA VAL A 193 0.45 -3.63 14.11
C VAL A 193 0.70 -2.41 13.24
N MET A 194 1.78 -2.38 12.46
CA MET A 194 2.06 -1.27 11.55
C MET A 194 0.99 -1.18 10.44
N GLY A 195 0.62 -2.31 9.81
CA GLY A 195 -0.44 -2.31 8.79
C GLY A 195 -1.82 -1.92 9.33
N ALA A 196 -2.27 -2.57 10.40
CA ALA A 196 -3.57 -2.30 11.03
C ALA A 196 -3.61 -0.93 11.72
N GLY A 197 -2.51 -0.50 12.30
CA GLY A 197 -2.40 0.82 12.93
C GLY A 197 -2.28 1.96 11.92
N THR A 198 -1.83 1.72 10.69
CA THR A 198 -2.07 2.69 9.61
C THR A 198 -3.51 2.58 9.11
N THR A 199 -4.08 1.41 8.87
CA THR A 199 -5.50 1.28 8.45
C THR A 199 -6.20 0.10 9.14
N LEU A 200 -7.15 0.38 10.04
CA LEU A 200 -7.68 -0.60 11.02
C LEU A 200 -8.15 -1.94 10.42
N PHE A 201 -8.77 -1.92 9.24
CA PHE A 201 -9.27 -3.13 8.59
C PHE A 201 -8.16 -4.09 8.09
N PHE A 202 -6.88 -3.66 8.03
CA PHE A 202 -5.74 -4.56 7.82
C PHE A 202 -5.47 -5.50 9.01
N PHE A 203 -6.12 -5.32 10.17
CA PHE A 203 -6.17 -6.36 11.19
C PHE A 203 -6.78 -7.66 10.63
N ALA A 204 -7.81 -7.56 9.79
CA ALA A 204 -8.39 -8.73 9.12
C ALA A 204 -7.40 -9.39 8.15
N PHE A 205 -6.54 -8.60 7.47
CA PHE A 205 -5.46 -9.14 6.63
C PHE A 205 -4.44 -9.92 7.46
N PHE A 206 -3.97 -9.32 8.56
CA PHE A 206 -3.05 -9.98 9.49
C PHE A 206 -3.61 -11.30 10.04
N VAL A 207 -4.90 -11.32 10.41
CA VAL A 207 -5.60 -12.53 10.84
C VAL A 207 -5.66 -13.59 9.73
N LEU A 208 -5.99 -13.22 8.49
CA LEU A 208 -6.00 -14.14 7.34
C LEU A 208 -4.60 -14.72 7.05
N ILE A 209 -3.56 -13.88 7.11
CA ILE A 209 -2.15 -14.27 6.95
C ILE A 209 -1.74 -15.28 8.04
N GLU A 210 -2.06 -15.02 9.32
CA GLU A 210 -1.71 -15.92 10.42
C GLU A 210 -2.48 -17.25 10.38
N ILE A 211 -3.76 -17.23 10.00
CA ILE A 211 -4.55 -18.44 9.75
C ILE A 211 -3.89 -19.29 8.64
N ALA A 212 -3.51 -18.66 7.53
CA ALA A 212 -2.88 -19.34 6.39
C ALA A 212 -1.49 -19.91 6.72
N ILE A 213 -0.68 -19.22 7.53
CA ILE A 213 0.61 -19.74 8.00
C ILE A 213 0.40 -20.95 8.93
N HIS A 214 -0.64 -20.93 9.77
CA HIS A 214 -1.01 -22.09 10.60
C HIS A 214 -1.43 -23.29 9.74
N PHE A 215 -2.22 -23.07 8.68
CA PHE A 215 -2.60 -24.11 7.72
C PHE A 215 -1.39 -24.78 7.06
N GLU A 216 -0.44 -24.01 6.50
CA GLU A 216 0.75 -24.62 5.87
C GLU A 216 1.64 -25.35 6.88
N LYS A 217 1.76 -24.81 8.11
CA LYS A 217 2.53 -25.45 9.20
C LYS A 217 1.99 -26.83 9.58
N ASN A 218 0.67 -26.99 9.56
CA ASN A 218 -0.02 -28.19 10.06
C ASN A 218 -0.60 -29.06 8.92
N GLY A 219 0.04 -29.04 7.74
CA GLY A 219 -0.28 -29.96 6.64
C GLY A 219 -1.66 -29.73 5.99
N ARG A 220 -2.20 -28.51 6.07
CA ARG A 220 -3.50 -28.08 5.52
C ARG A 220 -4.75 -28.77 6.12
N HIS A 221 -4.61 -29.56 7.18
CA HIS A 221 -5.77 -30.06 7.92
C HIS A 221 -6.39 -28.95 8.78
N PHE A 222 -7.70 -28.74 8.65
CA PHE A 222 -8.43 -27.78 9.48
C PHE A 222 -8.93 -28.42 10.77
N ASP A 223 -8.22 -28.17 11.87
CA ASP A 223 -8.75 -28.35 13.22
C ASP A 223 -8.87 -26.98 13.89
N LEU A 224 -10.10 -26.47 14.00
CA LEU A 224 -10.41 -25.19 14.63
C LEU A 224 -9.92 -25.14 16.09
N THR A 225 -9.93 -26.26 16.79
CA THR A 225 -9.41 -26.44 18.16
C THR A 225 -7.88 -26.36 18.20
N GLN A 226 -7.17 -26.70 17.12
CA GLN A 226 -5.73 -26.47 16.99
C GLN A 226 -5.40 -25.05 16.52
N LEU A 227 -6.19 -24.46 15.62
CA LEU A 227 -6.08 -23.05 15.27
C LEU A 227 -6.19 -22.17 16.52
N ILE A 228 -7.11 -22.50 17.43
CA ILE A 228 -7.30 -21.80 18.71
C ILE A 228 -6.21 -22.13 19.76
N LYS A 229 -5.33 -23.12 19.55
CA LYS A 229 -4.24 -23.45 20.49
C LYS A 229 -3.00 -22.57 20.30
N VAL A 230 -2.31 -22.34 21.41
CA VAL A 230 -1.02 -21.63 21.62
C VAL A 230 -0.60 -20.61 20.55
N ASP A 231 -0.14 -21.03 19.37
CA ASP A 231 0.49 -20.14 18.38
C ASP A 231 -0.40 -19.00 17.89
N PHE A 232 -1.68 -19.23 17.56
CA PHE A 232 -2.55 -18.14 17.11
C PHE A 232 -2.89 -17.18 18.27
N ARG A 233 -3.28 -17.72 19.43
CA ARG A 233 -3.50 -16.91 20.65
C ARG A 233 -2.27 -16.07 20.99
N ARG A 234 -1.07 -16.62 20.83
CA ARG A 234 0.21 -15.95 21.07
C ARG A 234 0.48 -14.86 20.03
N ASN A 235 0.18 -15.07 18.75
CA ASN A 235 0.25 -14.02 17.73
C ASN A 235 -0.71 -12.85 18.03
N ILE A 236 -1.95 -13.15 18.38
CA ILE A 236 -2.95 -12.14 18.74
C ILE A 236 -2.55 -11.41 20.02
N ALA A 237 -2.06 -12.12 21.04
CA ALA A 237 -1.57 -11.50 22.28
C ALA A 237 -0.37 -10.57 22.02
N TRP A 238 0.61 -10.97 21.19
CA TRP A 238 1.73 -10.11 20.81
C TRP A 238 1.32 -8.94 19.92
N PHE A 239 0.34 -9.13 19.02
CA PHE A 239 -0.28 -8.02 18.28
C PHE A 239 -0.95 -7.04 19.25
N MET A 240 -1.81 -7.50 20.16
CA MET A 240 -2.53 -6.64 21.10
C MET A 240 -1.59 -5.95 22.09
N PHE A 241 -0.50 -6.59 22.51
CA PHE A 241 0.53 -6.01 23.37
C PHE A 241 1.29 -4.89 22.64
N LEU A 242 1.80 -5.15 21.44
CA LEU A 242 2.49 -4.14 20.62
C LEU A 242 1.54 -3.02 20.20
N PHE A 243 0.31 -3.33 19.79
CA PHE A 243 -0.72 -2.35 19.46
C PHE A 243 -1.03 -1.46 20.67
N SER A 244 -1.23 -2.04 21.85
CA SER A 244 -1.45 -1.27 23.09
C SER A 244 -0.28 -0.35 23.41
N ILE A 245 0.97 -0.81 23.31
CA ILE A 245 2.15 0.03 23.55
C ILE A 245 2.16 1.22 22.59
N VAL A 246 2.00 0.97 21.29
CA VAL A 246 2.11 2.03 20.28
C VAL A 246 0.89 2.97 20.33
N PHE A 247 -0.31 2.44 20.60
CA PHE A 247 -1.52 3.24 20.82
C PHE A 247 -1.37 4.14 22.06
N ILE A 248 -0.82 3.63 23.17
CA ILE A 248 -0.51 4.43 24.37
C ILE A 248 0.51 5.52 24.03
N ILE A 249 1.58 5.21 23.29
CA ILE A 249 2.60 6.21 22.89
C ILE A 249 1.98 7.35 22.09
N VAL A 250 1.12 7.04 21.10
CA VAL A 250 0.52 8.07 20.23
C VAL A 250 -0.64 8.82 20.91
N TYR A 251 -1.56 8.11 21.56
CA TYR A 251 -2.81 8.68 22.08
C TYR A 251 -2.73 9.05 23.56
N TRP A 252 -1.54 9.13 24.17
CA TRP A 252 -1.37 9.21 25.63
C TRP A 252 -2.22 10.31 26.30
N LYS A 253 -2.29 11.50 25.70
CA LYS A 253 -3.11 12.62 26.21
C LYS A 253 -4.62 12.40 26.01
N SER A 254 -4.98 11.73 24.93
CA SER A 254 -6.36 11.39 24.58
C SER A 254 -6.89 10.14 25.30
N LEU A 255 -6.04 9.37 26.00
CA LEU A 255 -6.47 8.21 26.79
C LEU A 255 -7.54 8.55 27.83
N GLY A 256 -7.48 9.75 28.41
CA GLY A 256 -8.50 10.22 29.36
C GLY A 256 -9.91 10.25 28.77
N SER A 257 -10.06 10.72 27.52
CA SER A 257 -11.36 10.76 26.84
C SER A 257 -11.79 9.38 26.31
N VAL A 258 -10.84 8.52 25.91
CA VAL A 258 -11.13 7.09 25.59
C VAL A 258 -11.71 6.36 26.80
N LEU A 259 -11.10 6.53 27.98
CA LEU A 259 -11.51 5.85 29.20
C LEU A 259 -12.81 6.41 29.79
N HIS A 260 -13.10 7.70 29.57
CA HIS A 260 -14.31 8.35 30.04
C HIS A 260 -15.53 8.03 29.15
N ASP A 261 -15.40 8.10 27.82
CA ASP A 261 -16.45 7.67 26.88
C ASP A 261 -15.85 6.93 25.66
N PRO A 262 -15.65 5.61 25.75
CA PRO A 262 -15.11 4.83 24.64
C PRO A 262 -16.09 4.73 23.47
N PHE A 263 -17.41 4.86 23.69
CA PHE A 263 -18.42 4.70 22.65
C PHE A 263 -18.55 5.94 21.77
N GLN A 264 -18.56 7.15 22.36
CA GLN A 264 -18.51 8.39 21.58
C GLN A 264 -17.13 8.58 20.95
N THR A 265 -16.05 8.15 21.59
CA THR A 265 -14.71 8.18 20.99
C THR A 265 -14.61 7.25 19.77
N ALA A 266 -15.11 6.00 19.87
CA ALA A 266 -15.21 5.10 18.72
C ALA A 266 -16.12 5.65 17.62
N LYS A 267 -17.27 6.27 17.96
CA LYS A 267 -18.14 6.95 16.99
C LYS A 267 -17.41 8.10 16.27
N LYS A 268 -16.67 8.95 16.98
CA LYS A 268 -15.89 10.05 16.39
C LYS A 268 -14.87 9.52 15.37
N VAL A 269 -14.10 8.48 15.73
CA VAL A 269 -13.15 7.83 14.83
C VAL A 269 -13.87 7.26 13.59
N VAL A 270 -14.96 6.52 13.76
CA VAL A 270 -15.71 5.91 12.64
C VAL A 270 -16.42 6.95 11.76
N TRP A 271 -16.93 8.04 12.33
CA TRP A 271 -17.57 9.12 11.57
C TRP A 271 -16.55 10.00 10.83
N ALA A 272 -15.31 10.12 11.32
CA ALA A 272 -14.22 10.74 10.56
C ALA A 272 -13.90 9.96 9.25
N VAL A 273 -14.16 8.65 9.21
CA VAL A 273 -14.04 7.82 7.98
C VAL A 273 -15.20 8.04 6.98
N ASN A 274 -16.28 8.73 7.38
CA ASN A 274 -17.56 8.73 6.69
C ASN A 274 -18.01 10.15 6.28
N GLN A 275 -17.09 10.97 5.76
CA GLN A 275 -17.38 12.34 5.33
C GLN A 275 -17.56 12.53 3.82
N ASN A 276 -18.47 13.46 3.48
CA ASN A 276 -18.59 14.24 2.25
C ASN A 276 -18.47 13.52 0.90
N GLY A 277 -19.62 13.06 0.38
CA GLY A 277 -19.80 12.75 -1.03
C GLY A 277 -20.92 11.76 -1.31
N ASP A 278 -21.48 11.79 -2.52
CA ASP A 278 -22.47 10.82 -2.97
C ASP A 278 -21.80 9.44 -3.09
N LYS A 279 -22.36 8.43 -2.41
CA LYS A 279 -21.91 7.04 -2.56
C LYS A 279 -22.08 6.62 -4.02
N GLN A 280 -21.01 6.10 -4.59
CA GLN A 280 -21.00 5.58 -5.94
C GLN A 280 -21.57 4.16 -5.96
N ASN A 281 -22.13 3.78 -7.11
CA ASN A 281 -22.68 2.45 -7.31
C ASN A 281 -21.57 1.38 -7.38
N ILE A 282 -21.98 0.11 -7.25
CA ILE A 282 -21.09 -1.05 -7.29
C ILE A 282 -20.22 -1.12 -8.54
N LEU A 283 -20.67 -0.63 -9.71
CA LEU A 283 -19.87 -0.65 -10.94
C LEU A 283 -18.69 0.33 -10.86
N VAL A 284 -18.86 1.51 -10.25
CA VAL A 284 -17.75 2.45 -10.02
C VAL A 284 -16.77 1.90 -8.99
N VAL A 285 -17.25 1.32 -7.90
CA VAL A 285 -16.39 0.67 -6.88
C VAL A 285 -15.59 -0.49 -7.50
N LEU A 286 -16.22 -1.35 -8.30
CA LEU A 286 -15.54 -2.45 -9.00
C LEU A 286 -14.55 -1.93 -10.07
N LYS A 287 -14.90 -0.91 -10.85
CA LYS A 287 -13.95 -0.22 -11.76
C LYS A 287 -12.72 0.29 -11.00
N SER A 288 -12.91 0.76 -9.77
CA SER A 288 -11.84 1.32 -8.95
C SER A 288 -10.82 0.28 -8.51
N PHE A 289 -11.25 -0.95 -8.26
CA PHE A 289 -10.34 -2.06 -8.02
C PHE A 289 -9.78 -2.65 -9.32
N PHE A 290 -10.57 -2.82 -10.37
CA PHE A 290 -10.11 -3.54 -11.57
C PHE A 290 -9.35 -2.70 -12.61
N VAL A 291 -9.52 -1.37 -12.67
CA VAL A 291 -8.96 -0.51 -13.73
C VAL A 291 -7.89 0.46 -13.21
N TYR A 292 -8.22 1.28 -12.20
CA TYR A 292 -7.31 2.31 -11.65
C TYR A 292 -5.95 1.81 -11.12
N PRO A 293 -5.73 0.53 -10.72
CA PRO A 293 -4.40 0.17 -10.25
C PRO A 293 -3.34 0.32 -11.35
N PHE A 294 -3.69 0.00 -12.61
CA PHE A 294 -2.75 -0.10 -13.73
C PHE A 294 -2.73 1.15 -14.58
N ILE A 295 -3.90 1.63 -14.97
CA ILE A 295 -4.11 2.73 -15.90
C ILE A 295 -4.73 3.89 -15.13
N LEU A 296 -4.02 5.01 -15.06
CA LEU A 296 -4.52 6.20 -14.39
C LEU A 296 -5.57 6.89 -15.28
N SER A 297 -6.79 7.02 -14.78
CA SER A 297 -7.83 7.78 -15.47
C SER A 297 -7.46 9.26 -15.56
N ASN A 298 -8.11 9.97 -16.48
CA ASN A 298 -7.87 11.41 -16.60
C ASN A 298 -8.45 12.14 -15.38
N PRO A 299 -7.67 13.02 -14.72
CA PRO A 299 -8.15 13.78 -13.57
C PRO A 299 -9.22 14.81 -13.99
N GLU A 300 -10.33 14.84 -13.25
CA GLU A 300 -11.39 15.84 -13.39
C GLU A 300 -11.47 16.71 -12.13
N VAL A 301 -12.07 17.92 -12.21
CA VAL A 301 -12.24 18.79 -11.03
C VAL A 301 -13.68 18.75 -10.57
N PHE A 302 -13.91 18.18 -9.38
CA PHE A 302 -15.19 18.25 -8.69
C PHE A 302 -15.20 19.44 -7.72
N VAL A 303 -16.24 20.27 -7.76
CA VAL A 303 -16.41 21.40 -6.82
C VAL A 303 -17.34 20.99 -5.68
N PHE A 304 -16.86 21.09 -4.44
CA PHE A 304 -17.61 20.82 -3.22
C PHE A 304 -17.78 22.13 -2.41
N GLY A 305 -18.92 22.79 -2.57
CA GLY A 305 -19.16 24.09 -1.94
C GLY A 305 -18.22 25.17 -2.48
N LYS A 306 -17.21 25.56 -1.68
CA LYS A 306 -16.14 26.51 -2.09
C LYS A 306 -14.83 25.83 -2.46
N GLU A 307 -14.67 24.55 -2.13
CA GLU A 307 -13.46 23.77 -2.35
C GLU A 307 -13.54 23.08 -3.71
N LYS A 308 -12.40 22.79 -4.35
CA LYS A 308 -12.37 21.89 -5.51
C LYS A 308 -11.39 20.75 -5.25
N ILE A 309 -11.77 19.56 -5.70
CA ILE A 309 -11.16 18.27 -5.42
C ILE A 309 -10.87 17.64 -6.77
N ILE A 310 -9.65 17.13 -7.00
CA ILE A 310 -9.37 16.35 -8.21
C ILE A 310 -9.95 14.94 -8.01
N ASP A 311 -10.81 14.54 -8.94
CA ASP A 311 -11.61 13.32 -8.89
C ASP A 311 -11.19 12.39 -10.03
N TYR A 312 -10.76 11.18 -9.69
CA TYR A 312 -10.36 10.14 -10.64
C TYR A 312 -11.47 9.10 -10.90
N ARG A 313 -12.66 9.25 -10.31
CA ARG A 313 -13.72 8.22 -10.34
C ARG A 313 -14.52 8.22 -11.64
N SER A 314 -14.22 9.11 -12.59
CA SER A 314 -14.78 9.05 -13.93
C SER A 314 -14.22 7.84 -14.71
N PHE A 315 -14.88 7.47 -15.80
CA PHE A 315 -14.41 6.42 -16.70
C PHE A 315 -13.84 7.03 -17.98
N ASN A 316 -12.94 8.00 -17.80
CA ASN A 316 -12.39 8.82 -18.87
C ASN A 316 -11.13 8.16 -19.44
N TYR A 317 -11.34 7.11 -20.24
CA TYR A 317 -10.30 6.29 -20.87
C TYR A 317 -10.45 6.27 -22.39
N ASP A 318 -9.33 6.18 -23.10
CA ASP A 318 -9.32 5.92 -24.54
C ASP A 318 -9.44 4.42 -24.87
N PHE A 319 -9.62 4.11 -26.17
CA PHE A 319 -9.78 2.74 -26.64
C PHE A 319 -8.54 1.86 -26.39
N LEU A 320 -7.32 2.39 -26.55
CA LEU A 320 -6.08 1.66 -26.32
C LEU A 320 -5.92 1.30 -24.84
N GLN A 321 -6.23 2.23 -23.96
CA GLN A 321 -6.27 2.01 -22.50
C GLN A 321 -7.24 0.89 -22.13
N VAL A 322 -8.47 0.89 -22.68
CA VAL A 322 -9.45 -0.20 -22.45
C VAL A 322 -8.94 -1.55 -22.99
N MET A 323 -8.29 -1.59 -24.16
CA MET A 323 -7.73 -2.84 -24.69
C MET A 323 -6.57 -3.38 -23.83
N VAL A 324 -5.66 -2.52 -23.39
CA VAL A 324 -4.53 -2.87 -22.48
C VAL A 324 -5.06 -3.46 -21.18
N TRP A 325 -6.09 -2.85 -20.60
CA TRP A 325 -6.76 -3.34 -19.40
C TRP A 325 -7.40 -4.72 -19.59
N LEU A 326 -8.13 -4.95 -20.69
CA LEU A 326 -8.75 -6.26 -20.99
C LEU A 326 -7.69 -7.36 -21.20
N CYS A 327 -6.59 -7.06 -21.90
CA CYS A 327 -5.45 -7.96 -22.04
C CYS A 327 -4.85 -8.32 -20.67
N PHE A 328 -4.73 -7.34 -19.77
CA PHE A 328 -4.16 -7.57 -18.44
C PHE A 328 -5.08 -8.40 -17.55
N LEU A 329 -6.39 -8.11 -17.50
CA LEU A 329 -7.38 -8.95 -16.79
C LEU A 329 -7.38 -10.40 -17.31
N SER A 330 -7.25 -10.58 -18.62
CA SER A 330 -7.19 -11.91 -19.24
C SER A 330 -5.97 -12.71 -18.75
N LEU A 331 -4.80 -12.07 -18.59
CA LEU A 331 -3.60 -12.69 -18.04
C LEU A 331 -3.73 -13.03 -16.55
N ILE A 332 -4.34 -12.15 -15.75
CA ILE A 332 -4.61 -12.41 -14.32
C ILE A 332 -5.54 -13.63 -14.18
N PHE A 333 -6.65 -13.64 -14.92
CA PHE A 333 -7.64 -14.72 -14.88
C PHE A 333 -7.04 -16.07 -15.32
N TYR A 334 -6.27 -16.08 -16.41
CA TYR A 334 -5.49 -17.26 -16.82
C TYR A 334 -4.52 -17.72 -15.73
N GLY A 335 -3.83 -16.78 -15.07
CA GLY A 335 -2.95 -17.06 -13.93
C GLY A 335 -3.67 -17.75 -12.77
N TYR A 336 -4.86 -17.27 -12.39
CA TYR A 336 -5.70 -17.95 -11.41
C TYR A 336 -6.10 -19.35 -11.87
N VAL A 337 -6.78 -19.48 -13.01
CA VAL A 337 -7.31 -20.75 -13.50
C VAL A 337 -6.23 -21.83 -13.61
N LYS A 338 -5.03 -21.46 -14.08
CA LYS A 338 -3.91 -22.41 -14.23
C LYS A 338 -3.26 -22.78 -12.89
N THR A 339 -3.08 -21.83 -11.97
CA THR A 339 -2.20 -22.01 -10.79
C THR A 339 -2.94 -22.26 -9.47
N PHE A 340 -4.27 -22.09 -9.42
CA PHE A 340 -5.03 -22.09 -8.16
C PHE A 340 -4.88 -23.36 -7.32
N LYS A 341 -4.97 -24.55 -7.93
CA LYS A 341 -4.93 -25.83 -7.20
C LYS A 341 -3.61 -26.05 -6.46
N GLU A 342 -2.48 -25.72 -7.08
CA GLU A 342 -1.15 -25.86 -6.47
C GLU A 342 -0.91 -24.82 -5.35
N ASN A 343 -1.54 -23.65 -5.46
CA ASN A 343 -1.22 -22.45 -4.67
C ASN A 343 -2.41 -21.98 -3.81
N ILE A 344 -3.32 -22.90 -3.51
CA ILE A 344 -4.65 -22.62 -2.95
C ILE A 344 -4.60 -21.73 -1.71
N THR A 345 -3.66 -21.96 -0.79
CA THR A 345 -3.54 -21.19 0.46
C THR A 345 -3.19 -19.72 0.21
N LEU A 346 -2.19 -19.45 -0.63
CA LEU A 346 -1.77 -18.08 -0.99
C LEU A 346 -2.86 -17.35 -1.77
N LEU A 347 -3.42 -18.01 -2.79
CA LEU A 347 -4.39 -17.37 -3.68
C LEU A 347 -5.78 -17.22 -3.02
N SER A 348 -6.16 -18.09 -2.09
CA SER A 348 -7.40 -17.94 -1.30
C SER A 348 -7.31 -16.79 -0.30
N VAL A 349 -6.18 -16.58 0.39
CA VAL A 349 -5.98 -15.41 1.26
C VAL A 349 -6.19 -14.12 0.46
N ILE A 350 -5.59 -14.05 -0.72
CA ILE A 350 -5.67 -12.86 -1.59
C ILE A 350 -7.10 -12.65 -2.12
N LEU A 351 -7.81 -13.71 -2.51
CA LEU A 351 -9.22 -13.63 -2.94
C LEU A 351 -10.16 -13.23 -1.79
N ILE A 352 -10.01 -13.83 -0.61
CA ILE A 352 -10.83 -13.51 0.57
C ILE A 352 -10.59 -12.07 1.01
N TRP A 353 -9.32 -11.63 1.02
CA TRP A 353 -8.97 -10.23 1.28
C TRP A 353 -9.58 -9.28 0.26
N PHE A 354 -9.50 -9.58 -1.03
CA PHE A 354 -10.11 -8.77 -2.08
C PHE A 354 -11.63 -8.66 -1.90
N VAL A 355 -12.34 -9.77 -1.66
CA VAL A 355 -13.78 -9.77 -1.40
C VAL A 355 -14.12 -8.93 -0.17
N PHE A 356 -13.36 -9.08 0.92
CA PHE A 356 -13.52 -8.27 2.14
C PHE A 356 -13.32 -6.77 1.85
N VAL A 357 -12.26 -6.40 1.12
CA VAL A 357 -11.96 -5.02 0.73
C VAL A 357 -13.06 -4.43 -0.16
N VAL A 358 -13.60 -5.18 -1.12
CA VAL A 358 -14.72 -4.73 -1.97
C VAL A 358 -15.97 -4.51 -1.13
N LEU A 359 -16.36 -5.48 -0.28
CA LEU A 359 -17.54 -5.38 0.58
C LEU A 359 -17.42 -4.20 1.57
N PHE A 360 -16.23 -3.98 2.13
CA PHE A 360 -15.94 -2.82 2.98
C PHE A 360 -16.15 -1.51 2.21
N HIS A 361 -15.58 -1.38 1.01
CA HIS A 361 -15.65 -0.14 0.22
C HIS A 361 -16.95 0.06 -0.57
N LEU A 362 -17.85 -0.93 -0.61
CA LEU A 362 -19.24 -0.67 -0.99
C LEU A 362 -19.96 0.16 0.08
N GLN A 363 -19.70 -0.15 1.37
CA GLN A 363 -20.31 0.56 2.48
C GLN A 363 -19.56 1.84 2.87
N TYR A 364 -18.23 1.81 2.93
CA TYR A 364 -17.38 2.94 3.33
C TYR A 364 -16.71 3.57 2.11
N GLN A 365 -17.21 4.74 1.71
CA GLN A 365 -16.76 5.48 0.54
C GLN A 365 -16.46 6.92 0.95
N TYR A 366 -15.21 7.36 0.77
CA TYR A 366 -14.81 8.76 0.86
C TYR A 366 -14.42 9.25 -0.54
N ARG A 367 -14.86 10.46 -0.92
CA ARG A 367 -14.90 10.89 -2.32
C ARG A 367 -13.51 10.93 -2.97
N GLY A 368 -12.52 11.46 -2.25
CA GLY A 368 -11.13 11.55 -2.69
C GLY A 368 -10.33 10.25 -2.61
N SER A 369 -10.80 9.19 -1.92
CA SER A 369 -9.99 8.01 -1.65
C SER A 369 -10.36 6.77 -2.47
N ILE A 370 -11.44 6.80 -3.26
CA ILE A 370 -11.90 5.60 -4.00
C ILE A 370 -10.84 5.07 -4.98
N PHE A 371 -10.05 5.96 -5.60
CA PHE A 371 -8.89 5.54 -6.40
C PHE A 371 -7.70 5.07 -5.54
N MET A 372 -7.54 5.60 -4.32
CA MET A 372 -6.48 5.20 -3.38
C MET A 372 -6.71 3.83 -2.73
N TYR A 373 -7.89 3.25 -2.91
CA TYR A 373 -8.12 1.85 -2.55
C TYR A 373 -7.62 0.87 -3.63
N ALA A 374 -7.30 1.33 -4.85
CA ALA A 374 -6.76 0.50 -5.94
C ALA A 374 -5.50 -0.33 -5.58
N PRO A 375 -4.51 0.15 -4.80
CA PRO A 375 -3.35 -0.66 -4.38
C PRO A 375 -3.71 -1.92 -3.58
N HIS A 376 -4.87 -1.97 -2.92
CA HIS A 376 -5.33 -3.14 -2.18
C HIS A 376 -5.60 -4.33 -3.12
N HIS A 377 -5.96 -4.05 -4.37
CA HIS A 377 -6.15 -5.03 -5.44
C HIS A 377 -4.84 -5.61 -5.98
N TRP A 378 -3.69 -4.96 -5.74
CA TRP A 378 -2.43 -5.31 -6.40
C TRP A 378 -1.99 -6.76 -6.15
N PHE A 379 -2.27 -7.31 -4.96
CA PHE A 379 -2.01 -8.71 -4.64
C PHE A 379 -2.80 -9.68 -5.50
N LEU A 380 -4.05 -9.34 -5.85
CA LEU A 380 -4.91 -10.14 -6.73
C LEU A 380 -4.27 -10.28 -8.12
N THR A 381 -3.54 -9.27 -8.58
CA THR A 381 -3.10 -9.21 -9.98
C THR A 381 -1.68 -9.73 -10.19
N VAL A 382 -0.69 -9.30 -9.40
CA VAL A 382 0.70 -9.72 -9.67
C VAL A 382 1.07 -11.08 -9.10
N ILE A 383 0.43 -11.55 -8.02
CA ILE A 383 0.81 -12.84 -7.43
C ILE A 383 0.53 -14.02 -8.39
N PRO A 384 -0.64 -14.14 -9.06
CA PRO A 384 -0.84 -15.16 -10.09
C PRO A 384 0.20 -15.08 -11.22
N LEU A 385 0.57 -13.86 -11.65
CA LEU A 385 1.58 -13.66 -12.68
C LEU A 385 2.97 -14.09 -12.22
N MET A 386 3.37 -13.79 -10.98
CA MET A 386 4.63 -14.30 -10.38
C MET A 386 4.68 -15.83 -10.31
N ILE A 387 3.53 -16.48 -10.11
CA ILE A 387 3.43 -17.94 -10.10
C ILE A 387 3.53 -18.51 -11.53
N LEU A 388 2.86 -17.92 -12.54
CA LEU A 388 3.12 -18.26 -13.95
C LEU A 388 4.60 -18.07 -14.31
N GLY A 389 5.22 -17.00 -13.80
CA GLY A 389 6.64 -16.69 -13.93
C GLY A 389 7.60 -17.77 -13.42
N LYS A 390 7.13 -18.72 -12.60
CA LYS A 390 7.87 -19.92 -12.13
C LYS A 390 8.07 -20.97 -13.23
N GLU A 391 7.18 -21.04 -14.23
CA GLU A 391 7.17 -22.12 -15.23
C GLU A 391 8.46 -22.20 -16.07
N ARG A 392 8.81 -23.43 -16.49
CA ARG A 392 9.95 -23.70 -17.39
C ARG A 392 9.54 -23.92 -18.85
N SER A 393 8.27 -23.65 -19.17
CA SER A 393 7.67 -23.82 -20.51
C SER A 393 8.22 -22.81 -21.53
N SER A 394 8.16 -23.15 -22.82
CA SER A 394 8.46 -22.21 -23.93
C SER A 394 7.53 -20.98 -23.89
N GLN A 395 6.28 -21.18 -23.46
CA GLN A 395 5.28 -20.14 -23.20
C GLN A 395 5.81 -19.01 -22.28
N LYS A 396 6.75 -19.31 -21.36
CA LYS A 396 7.38 -18.30 -20.50
C LYS A 396 8.00 -17.13 -21.28
N LYS A 397 8.58 -17.38 -22.46
CA LYS A 397 9.13 -16.31 -23.33
C LYS A 397 8.03 -15.38 -23.83
N ILE A 398 6.88 -15.95 -24.20
CA ILE A 398 5.70 -15.20 -24.65
C ILE A 398 5.11 -14.39 -23.48
N PHE A 399 5.00 -14.97 -22.28
CA PHE A 399 4.56 -14.22 -21.09
C PHE A 399 5.50 -13.07 -20.71
N ILE A 400 6.83 -13.25 -20.82
CA ILE A 400 7.80 -12.16 -20.63
C ILE A 400 7.58 -11.06 -21.68
N LEU A 401 7.44 -11.43 -22.96
CA LEU A 401 7.23 -10.46 -24.04
C LEU A 401 5.91 -9.68 -23.87
N LEU A 402 4.81 -10.37 -23.59
CA LEU A 402 3.50 -9.73 -23.33
C LEU A 402 3.56 -8.80 -22.12
N LEU A 403 4.22 -9.23 -21.03
CA LEU A 403 4.39 -8.41 -19.84
C LEU A 403 5.23 -7.14 -20.13
N LEU A 404 6.32 -7.27 -20.89
CA LEU A 404 7.15 -6.13 -21.31
C LEU A 404 6.39 -5.17 -22.24
N LEU A 405 5.60 -5.69 -23.20
CA LEU A 405 4.75 -4.87 -24.05
C LEU A 405 3.68 -4.12 -23.24
N LEU A 406 3.03 -4.78 -22.27
CA LEU A 406 2.07 -4.14 -21.37
C LEU A 406 2.72 -3.05 -20.51
N ILE A 407 3.93 -3.29 -19.98
CA ILE A 407 4.71 -2.28 -19.25
C ILE A 407 5.00 -1.07 -20.14
N ILE A 408 5.46 -1.28 -21.38
CA ILE A 408 5.76 -0.21 -22.33
C ILE A 408 4.50 0.62 -22.65
N VAL A 409 3.35 -0.01 -22.90
CA VAL A 409 2.12 0.74 -23.23
C VAL A 409 1.55 1.46 -22.00
N ILE A 410 1.59 0.86 -20.81
CA ILE A 410 1.15 1.51 -19.56
C ILE A 410 2.05 2.73 -19.23
N LEU A 411 3.37 2.60 -19.37
CA LEU A 411 4.33 3.70 -19.27
C LEU A 411 4.04 4.82 -20.29
N TYR A 412 4.06 4.46 -21.57
CA TYR A 412 4.33 5.39 -22.67
C TYR A 412 3.07 5.89 -23.39
N ALA A 413 1.93 5.19 -23.27
CA ALA A 413 0.66 5.61 -23.88
C ALA A 413 -0.41 6.04 -22.86
N SER A 414 -0.16 5.88 -21.56
CA SER A 414 -1.12 6.21 -20.51
C SER A 414 -0.51 7.06 -19.40
N ASN A 415 0.26 6.46 -18.48
CA ASN A 415 0.50 7.09 -17.20
C ASN A 415 1.44 8.30 -17.29
N LEU A 416 2.63 8.16 -17.91
CA LEU A 416 3.63 9.23 -17.90
C LEU A 416 3.44 10.29 -19.00
N THR A 417 2.73 9.97 -20.08
CA THR A 417 2.59 10.83 -21.27
C THR A 417 1.24 11.51 -21.40
N VAL A 418 0.18 10.96 -20.78
CA VAL A 418 -1.18 11.52 -20.84
C VAL A 418 -1.66 11.92 -19.46
N SER A 419 -1.79 10.96 -18.52
CA SER A 419 -2.47 11.22 -17.26
C SER A 419 -1.63 12.05 -16.28
N PHE A 420 -0.32 11.81 -16.19
CA PHE A 420 0.57 12.58 -15.31
C PHE A 420 0.76 14.04 -15.78
N PRO A 421 1.05 14.36 -17.06
CA PRO A 421 1.13 15.75 -17.51
C PRO A 421 -0.20 16.50 -17.38
N ARG A 422 -1.35 15.82 -17.53
CA ARG A 422 -2.67 16.38 -17.25
C ARG A 422 -2.85 16.74 -15.77
N LEU A 423 -2.43 15.85 -14.86
CA LEU A 423 -2.39 16.14 -13.43
C LEU A 423 -1.50 17.36 -13.11
N MET A 424 -0.27 17.39 -13.64
CA MET A 424 0.67 18.51 -13.40
C MET A 424 0.08 19.86 -13.82
N ASN A 425 -0.47 19.94 -15.03
CA ASN A 425 -1.14 21.15 -15.52
C ASN A 425 -2.34 21.53 -14.64
N LEU A 426 -3.11 20.55 -14.18
CA LEU A 426 -4.32 20.77 -13.39
C LEU A 426 -4.00 21.32 -12.00
N VAL A 427 -2.99 20.76 -11.32
CA VAL A 427 -2.55 21.25 -9.99
C VAL A 427 -1.91 22.63 -10.10
N HIS A 428 -1.09 22.89 -11.13
CA HIS A 428 -0.57 24.24 -11.37
C HIS A 428 -1.72 25.26 -11.56
N SER A 429 -2.72 24.94 -12.39
CA SER A 429 -3.93 25.76 -12.59
C SER A 429 -4.89 25.85 -11.38
N TYR A 430 -4.59 25.15 -10.28
CA TYR A 430 -5.29 25.26 -9.01
C TYR A 430 -4.62 26.25 -8.05
N ASN A 431 -3.34 26.55 -8.28
CA ASN A 431 -2.51 27.37 -7.42
C ASN A 431 -2.19 28.76 -7.98
N THR A 432 -2.26 28.93 -9.31
CA THR A 432 -2.34 30.23 -10.00
C THR A 432 -3.76 30.80 -9.99
#